data_AF-A0AA41BVT6-F1
#
_entry.id   AF-A0AA41BVT6-F1
#
_cell.length_a   1.000
_cell.length_b   1.000
_cell.length_c   1.000
_cell.angle_alpha   90.00
_cell.angle_beta   90.00
_cell.angle_gamma   90.00
#
_symmetry.space_group_name_H-M   'P 1'
#
loop_
_entity.id
_entity.type
_entity.pdbx_description
1 polymer ?
#
loop_
_entity_poly.entity_id
_entity_poly.type
_entity_poly.pdbx_seq_one_letter_code
_entity_poly.pdbx_strand_id
1 'polypeptide(L)'
;MKFAQLAARMAFFSLVITHQASGAQAHDTTLLTSTNDIAATFGRDFFFKEKHVIRANCDSWDEVEIITGTSPRIIIGIGPDLVRSAKWDGKEYSFDFDTGSMSAKFTPSTSESHLVIIGGFTKYQCKNIVIDALNKKR
;
A
#
# COMPACT_ATOMS: atom_id res chain seq x y z
N MET A 1 -32.92 -61.73 -35.83
CA MET A 1 -34.14 -60.99 -36.20
C MET A 1 -34.83 -60.51 -34.93
N LYS A 2 -35.17 -59.21 -34.86
CA LYS A 2 -36.08 -58.51 -33.92
C LYS A 2 -35.65 -58.43 -32.44
N PHE A 3 -35.95 -57.39 -31.67
CA PHE A 3 -36.18 -55.94 -31.82
C PHE A 3 -36.20 -55.38 -30.38
N ALA A 4 -35.97 -54.09 -30.25
CA ALA A 4 -35.83 -53.29 -29.03
C ALA A 4 -37.05 -53.26 -28.07
N GLN A 5 -36.81 -52.87 -26.82
CA GLN A 5 -37.48 -51.78 -26.05
C GLN A 5 -37.17 -51.94 -24.54
N LEU A 6 -37.24 -50.96 -23.63
CA LEU A 6 -37.03 -49.50 -23.56
C LEU A 6 -37.43 -49.12 -22.11
N ALA A 7 -36.83 -48.05 -21.57
CA ALA A 7 -37.19 -47.25 -20.37
C ALA A 7 -36.34 -47.51 -19.11
N ALA A 8 -35.33 -46.69 -18.78
CA ALA A 8 -35.30 -45.26 -18.41
C ALA A 8 -35.70 -44.98 -16.96
N ARG A 9 -34.75 -44.46 -16.16
CA ARG A 9 -34.92 -43.33 -15.22
C ARG A 9 -33.59 -42.92 -14.57
N MET A 10 -33.19 -41.67 -14.83
CA MET A 10 -32.72 -40.61 -13.89
C MET A 10 -31.58 -40.96 -12.89
N ALA A 11 -30.53 -40.16 -12.65
CA ALA A 11 -30.23 -38.78 -12.98
C ALA A 11 -28.71 -38.51 -12.78
N PHE A 12 -28.20 -37.58 -13.60
CA PHE A 12 -27.19 -36.54 -13.35
C PHE A 12 -26.37 -36.58 -12.05
N PHE A 13 -25.03 -36.60 -12.18
CA PHE A 13 -24.18 -35.45 -11.81
C PHE A 13 -22.82 -35.60 -12.50
N SER A 14 -22.55 -34.73 -13.47
CA SER A 14 -21.27 -34.62 -14.16
C SER A 14 -20.27 -33.92 -13.25
N LEU A 15 -19.14 -34.55 -12.93
CA LEU A 15 -17.96 -33.83 -12.42
C LEU A 15 -16.93 -33.75 -13.54
N VAL A 16 -16.99 -32.63 -14.26
CA VAL A 16 -15.93 -32.20 -15.18
C VAL A 16 -14.89 -31.46 -14.33
N ILE A 17 -13.68 -32.01 -14.21
CA ILE A 17 -12.52 -31.23 -13.75
C ILE A 17 -11.63 -31.01 -14.97
N THR A 18 -11.74 -29.80 -15.52
CA THR A 18 -10.90 -29.24 -16.56
C THR A 18 -9.49 -28.96 -16.02
N HIS A 19 -8.49 -29.11 -16.90
CA HIS A 19 -7.08 -28.86 -16.65
C HIS A 19 -6.80 -27.41 -16.20
N GLN A 20 -5.84 -27.20 -15.30
CA GLN A 20 -4.95 -26.04 -15.39
C GLN A 20 -3.51 -26.38 -14.97
N ALA A 21 -2.60 -25.78 -15.72
CA ALA A 21 -1.19 -26.07 -15.81
C ALA A 21 -0.36 -25.30 -14.78
N SER A 22 0.83 -25.86 -14.49
CA SER A 22 2.11 -25.21 -14.26
C SER A 22 2.15 -23.80 -13.66
N GLY A 23 2.83 -23.68 -12.52
CA GLY A 23 3.40 -22.42 -12.08
C GLY A 23 3.84 -22.47 -10.63
N ALA A 24 5.10 -22.82 -10.37
CA ALA A 24 5.76 -22.37 -9.17
C ALA A 24 5.77 -20.83 -9.19
N GLN A 25 5.13 -20.18 -8.22
CA GLN A 25 5.48 -18.82 -7.85
C GLN A 25 5.95 -18.87 -6.41
N ALA A 26 7.27 -18.88 -6.26
CA ALA A 26 7.92 -18.45 -5.04
C ALA A 26 7.24 -17.15 -4.61
N HIS A 27 6.63 -17.18 -3.43
CA HIS A 27 5.89 -16.07 -2.87
C HIS A 27 6.91 -15.00 -2.50
N ASP A 28 7.15 -14.11 -3.46
CA ASP A 28 8.12 -13.05 -3.39
C ASP A 28 7.78 -12.17 -2.19
N THR A 29 8.58 -12.30 -1.14
CA THR A 29 8.68 -11.31 -0.08
C THR A 29 9.53 -10.19 -0.65
N THR A 30 9.06 -9.58 -1.75
CA THR A 30 9.65 -8.36 -2.26
C THR A 30 9.31 -7.31 -1.21
N LEU A 31 10.24 -7.12 -0.26
CA LEU A 31 10.68 -5.78 0.10
C LEU A 31 10.59 -4.98 -1.20
N LEU A 32 9.64 -4.05 -1.33
CA LEU A 32 9.39 -3.26 -2.55
C LEU A 32 10.69 -2.54 -2.92
N THR A 33 11.58 -3.24 -3.65
CA THR A 33 12.98 -2.88 -3.92
C THR A 33 13.12 -2.20 -5.27
N SER A 34 12.02 -1.71 -5.83
CA SER A 34 12.07 -0.76 -6.93
C SER A 34 10.98 0.29 -6.77
N THR A 35 11.29 1.31 -5.97
CA THR A 35 10.63 2.62 -5.91
C THR A 35 10.65 3.40 -7.25
N ASN A 36 11.10 2.77 -8.34
CA ASN A 36 11.17 3.32 -9.71
C ASN A 36 9.76 3.67 -10.27
N ASP A 37 8.70 2.97 -9.83
CA ASP A 37 7.37 3.12 -10.44
C ASP A 37 6.44 4.11 -9.71
N ILE A 38 6.79 4.56 -8.50
CA ILE A 38 5.94 5.47 -7.70
C ILE A 38 5.92 6.89 -8.32
N ALA A 39 6.98 7.27 -9.05
CA ALA A 39 7.40 8.66 -9.25
C ALA A 39 6.60 9.53 -10.25
N ALA A 40 5.44 9.12 -10.78
CA ALA A 40 4.56 10.07 -11.48
C ALA A 40 3.10 9.61 -11.59
N THR A 41 2.87 8.45 -12.21
CA THR A 41 1.51 7.99 -12.57
C THR A 41 0.89 7.06 -11.54
N PHE A 42 1.71 6.21 -10.90
CA PHE A 42 1.24 5.29 -9.87
C PHE A 42 1.23 5.91 -8.47
N GLY A 43 2.05 6.94 -8.20
CA GLY A 43 2.14 7.57 -6.88
C GLY A 43 0.79 8.01 -6.31
N ARG A 44 -0.08 8.61 -7.13
CA ARG A 44 -1.43 8.97 -6.67
C ARG A 44 -2.21 7.72 -6.22
N ASP A 45 -2.23 6.66 -7.01
CA ASP A 45 -2.97 5.46 -6.65
C ASP A 45 -2.32 4.74 -5.44
N PHE A 46 -1.00 4.74 -5.37
CA PHE A 46 -0.20 4.25 -4.24
C PHE A 46 -0.56 4.96 -2.93
N PHE A 47 -0.54 6.30 -2.90
CA PHE A 47 -0.79 7.06 -1.67
C PHE A 47 -2.28 7.16 -1.30
N PHE A 48 -3.19 7.14 -2.28
CA PHE A 48 -4.62 7.40 -2.03
C PHE A 48 -5.52 6.18 -2.13
N LYS A 49 -5.13 5.10 -2.81
CA LYS A 49 -5.95 3.88 -2.96
C LYS A 49 -5.36 2.71 -2.18
N GLU A 50 -4.05 2.57 -2.18
CA GLU A 50 -3.38 1.48 -1.51
C GLU A 50 -3.04 1.83 -0.06
N LYS A 51 -3.11 0.82 0.82
CA LYS A 51 -2.72 0.97 2.23
C LYS A 51 -1.29 0.49 2.39
N HIS A 52 -0.40 1.42 2.68
CA HIS A 52 1.00 1.21 3.00
C HIS A 52 1.31 1.84 4.34
N VAL A 53 2.31 1.31 5.03
CA VAL A 53 2.95 1.97 6.17
C VAL A 53 4.31 2.44 5.72
N ILE A 54 4.57 3.73 5.86
CA ILE A 54 5.88 4.34 5.67
C ILE A 54 6.43 4.63 7.05
N ARG A 55 7.44 3.88 7.48
CA ARG A 55 8.14 4.09 8.75
C ARG A 55 9.38 4.92 8.53
N ALA A 56 9.68 5.82 9.44
CA ALA A 56 10.91 6.59 9.42
C ALA A 56 11.32 7.01 10.84
N ASN A 57 12.61 7.17 11.07
CA ASN A 57 13.13 7.70 12.32
C ASN A 57 13.52 9.16 12.11
N CYS A 58 12.98 10.07 12.91
CA CYS A 58 13.23 11.50 12.78
C CYS A 58 14.14 12.00 13.90
N ASP A 59 14.95 13.04 13.65
CA ASP A 59 15.94 13.50 14.63
C ASP A 59 15.35 13.91 16.00
N SER A 60 14.04 14.13 16.10
CA SER A 60 13.33 14.47 17.35
C SER A 60 12.26 13.47 17.77
N TRP A 61 12.02 12.42 16.98
CA TRP A 61 11.00 11.41 17.24
C TRP A 61 11.54 10.03 16.88
N ASP A 62 11.50 9.10 17.83
CA ASP A 62 12.08 7.75 17.68
C ASP A 62 11.57 7.06 16.41
N GLU A 63 10.25 7.00 16.24
CA GLU A 63 9.60 6.41 15.07
C GLU A 63 8.38 7.24 14.66
N VAL A 64 8.24 7.46 13.36
CA VAL A 64 7.09 8.06 12.71
C VAL A 64 6.54 7.07 11.68
N GLU A 65 5.24 6.82 11.72
CA GLU A 65 4.56 5.99 10.73
C GLU A 65 3.54 6.82 9.94
N ILE A 66 3.54 6.70 8.62
CA ILE A 66 2.50 7.24 7.74
C ILE A 66 1.72 6.08 7.16
N ILE A 67 0.42 6.03 7.45
CA ILE A 67 -0.51 5.06 6.88
C ILE A 67 -1.20 5.71 5.67
N THR A 68 -0.96 5.19 4.48
CA THR A 68 -1.57 5.68 3.23
C THR A 68 -2.95 5.07 2.97
N GLY A 69 -3.65 5.58 1.96
CA GLY A 69 -4.94 5.08 1.50
C GLY A 69 -6.02 6.16 1.46
N THR A 70 -7.29 5.75 1.45
CA THR A 70 -8.45 6.66 1.32
C THR A 70 -8.63 7.60 2.51
N SER A 71 -8.03 7.25 3.65
CA SER A 71 -8.08 8.04 4.88
C SER A 71 -6.70 7.99 5.52
N PRO A 72 -5.74 8.78 4.99
CA PRO A 72 -4.36 8.73 5.43
C PRO A 72 -4.24 9.21 6.88
N ARG A 73 -3.24 8.66 7.59
CA ARG A 73 -2.95 9.00 9.00
C ARG A 73 -1.46 9.05 9.20
N ILE A 74 -1.03 9.81 10.20
CA ILE A 74 0.35 9.82 10.66
C ILE A 74 0.38 9.50 12.15
N ILE A 75 1.35 8.72 12.59
CA ILE A 75 1.53 8.32 13.99
C ILE A 75 2.88 8.86 14.42
N ILE A 76 2.88 9.73 15.44
CA ILE A 76 4.09 10.27 16.05
C ILE A 76 3.97 10.11 17.56
N GLY A 77 4.92 9.41 18.18
CA GLY A 77 4.91 9.20 19.63
C GLY A 77 3.69 8.42 20.12
N ILE A 78 2.87 9.04 20.97
CA ILE A 78 1.81 8.35 21.74
C ILE A 78 0.47 8.15 21.01
N GLY A 79 0.30 8.63 19.76
CA GLY A 79 -0.97 8.43 19.08
C GLY A 79 -1.05 8.88 17.62
N PRO A 80 -2.11 8.45 16.92
CA PRO A 80 -2.37 8.83 15.54
C PRO A 80 -2.92 10.26 15.45
N ASP A 81 -2.35 11.08 14.58
CA ASP A 81 -2.98 12.27 14.06
C ASP A 81 -3.63 11.97 12.70
N LEU A 82 -4.77 12.61 12.47
CA LEU A 82 -5.39 12.62 11.16
C LEU A 82 -4.63 13.57 10.24
N VAL A 83 -4.76 13.30 8.95
CA VAL A 83 -4.09 14.06 7.92
C VAL A 83 -5.16 14.81 7.10
N ARG A 84 -4.99 16.12 6.91
CA ARG A 84 -5.76 16.93 5.97
C ARG A 84 -4.92 17.38 4.79
N SER A 85 -5.60 17.84 3.75
CA SER A 85 -4.97 18.44 2.58
C SER A 85 -3.94 17.55 1.88
N ALA A 86 -4.05 16.22 2.01
CA ALA A 86 -3.13 15.28 1.38
C ALA A 86 -3.12 15.46 -0.14
N LYS A 87 -1.93 15.63 -0.72
CA LYS A 87 -1.71 15.95 -2.13
C LYS A 87 -0.53 15.15 -2.69
N TRP A 88 -0.68 14.73 -3.94
CA TRP A 88 0.41 14.23 -4.77
C TRP A 88 0.59 15.18 -5.93
N ASP A 89 1.76 15.80 -6.06
CA ASP A 89 2.04 16.76 -7.14
C ASP A 89 2.75 16.13 -8.35
N GLY A 90 2.90 14.79 -8.35
CA GLY A 90 3.67 14.05 -9.35
C GLY A 90 5.06 13.67 -8.86
N LYS A 91 5.54 14.22 -7.75
CA LYS A 91 6.88 13.94 -7.20
C LYS A 91 6.89 13.80 -5.68
N GLU A 92 6.11 14.62 -4.99
CA GLU A 92 6.07 14.71 -3.53
C GLU A 92 4.65 14.41 -3.04
N TYR A 93 4.56 13.54 -2.05
CA TYR A 93 3.36 13.35 -1.26
C TYR A 93 3.41 14.28 -0.06
N SER A 94 2.50 15.23 0.01
CA SER A 94 2.48 16.25 1.06
C SER A 94 1.15 16.30 1.77
N PHE A 95 1.17 16.69 3.04
CA PHE A 95 -0.04 16.79 3.83
C PHE A 95 0.12 17.61 5.10
N ASP A 96 -1.01 18.08 5.66
CA ASP A 96 -1.04 18.82 6.92
C ASP A 96 -1.65 17.95 8.03
N PHE A 97 -1.23 18.19 9.26
CA PHE A 97 -1.76 17.52 10.45
C PHE A 97 -3.09 18.17 10.85
N ASP A 98 -4.08 17.37 11.23
CA ASP A 98 -5.39 17.91 11.61
C ASP A 98 -5.31 18.74 12.89
N THR A 99 -4.49 18.33 13.85
CA THR A 99 -4.40 18.99 15.17
C THR A 99 -3.64 20.32 15.17
N GLY A 100 -3.04 20.78 14.07
CA GLY A 100 -2.22 22.00 14.17
C GLY A 100 -1.58 22.58 12.91
N SER A 101 -0.40 23.17 13.14
CA SER A 101 0.43 23.97 12.22
C SER A 101 1.56 23.16 11.56
N MET A 102 1.48 21.84 11.67
CA MET A 102 2.50 20.94 11.13
C MET A 102 2.11 20.42 9.76
N SER A 103 3.11 20.21 8.91
CA SER A 103 2.98 19.58 7.61
C SER A 103 4.09 18.56 7.40
N ALA A 104 3.85 17.57 6.56
CA ALA A 104 4.84 16.58 6.16
C ALA A 104 4.93 16.50 4.64
N LYS A 105 6.13 16.17 4.18
CA LYS A 105 6.49 16.03 2.77
C LYS A 105 7.33 14.78 2.62
N PHE A 106 6.82 13.84 1.83
CA PHE A 106 7.48 12.59 1.50
C PHE A 106 7.79 12.56 0.00
N THR A 107 9.07 12.52 -0.34
CA THR A 107 9.54 12.32 -1.71
C THR A 107 9.98 10.86 -1.86
N PRO A 108 9.16 9.99 -2.49
CA PRO A 108 9.60 8.64 -2.83
C PRO A 108 10.67 8.71 -3.92
N SER A 109 11.84 8.13 -3.66
CA SER A 109 12.90 7.98 -4.65
C SER A 109 13.66 6.66 -4.49
N THR A 110 14.41 6.28 -5.53
CA THR A 110 15.03 4.96 -5.67
C THR A 110 16.29 4.75 -4.87
N SER A 111 17.03 5.82 -4.65
CA SER A 111 18.26 5.81 -3.87
C SER A 111 18.11 6.52 -2.53
N GLU A 112 17.14 7.43 -2.40
CA GLU A 112 17.09 8.37 -1.29
C GLU A 112 15.65 8.83 -1.03
N SER A 113 14.76 7.93 -0.60
CA SER A 113 13.44 8.40 -0.17
C SER A 113 13.62 9.37 1.00
N HIS A 114 12.93 10.51 0.97
CA HIS A 114 13.10 11.59 1.95
C HIS A 114 11.76 11.94 2.60
N LEU A 115 11.72 11.96 3.93
CA LEU A 115 10.59 12.46 4.71
C LEU A 115 11.05 13.68 5.52
N VAL A 116 10.27 14.74 5.40
CA VAL A 116 10.47 15.99 6.12
C VAL A 116 9.16 16.35 6.82
N ILE A 117 9.23 16.66 8.11
CA ILE A 117 8.12 17.23 8.87
C ILE A 117 8.49 18.66 9.25
N ILE A 118 7.56 19.59 9.07
CA ILE A 118 7.74 21.02 9.30
C ILE A 118 6.72 21.45 10.34
N GLY A 119 7.19 22.02 11.45
CA GLY A 119 6.36 22.62 12.50
C GLY A 119 6.82 24.03 12.82
N GLY A 120 6.04 25.04 12.40
CA GLY A 120 6.47 26.44 12.50
C GLY A 120 7.74 26.70 11.67
N PHE A 121 8.83 27.08 12.35
CA PHE A 121 10.14 27.31 11.72
C PHE A 121 11.09 26.11 11.83
N THR A 122 10.67 25.03 12.49
CA THR A 122 11.51 23.85 12.70
C THR A 122 11.25 22.81 11.61
N LYS A 123 12.34 22.26 11.06
CA LYS A 123 12.33 21.19 10.08
C LYS A 123 12.95 19.93 10.69
N TYR A 124 12.18 18.85 10.72
CA TYR A 124 12.61 17.54 11.17
C TYR A 124 12.87 16.67 9.95
N GLN A 125 14.12 16.24 9.78
CA GLN A 125 14.49 15.28 8.75
C GLN A 125 14.35 13.87 9.30
N CYS A 126 13.79 12.99 8.50
CA CYS A 126 13.63 11.59 8.87
C CYS A 126 14.45 10.70 7.93
N LYS A 127 15.03 9.65 8.51
CA LYS A 127 15.94 8.71 7.86
C LYS A 127 15.42 7.29 8.05
N ASN A 128 16.13 6.33 7.44
CA ASN A 128 15.82 4.90 7.51
C ASN A 128 14.38 4.59 7.09
N ILE A 129 13.96 5.18 5.97
CA ILE A 129 12.59 5.04 5.51
C ILE A 129 12.34 3.62 5.02
N VAL A 130 11.34 2.97 5.61
CA VAL A 130 10.86 1.65 5.22
C VAL A 130 9.42 1.77 4.75
N ILE A 131 9.08 1.11 3.65
CA ILE A 131 7.73 1.12 3.09
C ILE A 131 7.23 -0.31 3.04
N ASP A 132 6.20 -0.59 3.83
CA ASP A 132 5.57 -1.91 3.93
C ASP A 132 4.13 -1.86 3.44
N ALA A 133 3.73 -2.82 2.60
CA ALA A 133 2.34 -2.98 2.25
C ALA A 133 1.54 -3.43 3.48
N LEU A 134 0.49 -2.70 3.85
CA LEU A 134 -0.52 -3.19 4.78
C LEU A 134 -1.41 -4.14 4.01
N ASN A 135 -0.93 -5.38 3.86
CA ASN A 135 -1.64 -6.40 3.10
C ASN A 135 -3.12 -6.45 3.50
N LYS A 136 -3.93 -6.16 2.49
CA LYS A 136 -5.37 -6.36 2.39
C LYS A 136 -5.66 -7.79 2.85
N LYS A 137 -6.05 -7.97 4.11
CA LYS A 137 -6.53 -9.28 4.56
C LYS A 137 -7.67 -9.68 3.63
N ARG A 138 -7.51 -10.86 3.03
CA ARG A 138 -8.58 -11.67 2.45
C ARG A 138 -9.76 -11.77 3.40
#